data_AF-A0A8X8Z355-F1
#
_entry.id   AF-A0A8X8Z355-F1
#
_cell.length_a   1.000
_cell.length_b   1.000
_cell.length_c   1.000
_cell.angle_alpha   90.00
_cell.angle_beta   90.00
_cell.angle_gamma   90.00
#
_symmetry.space_group_name_H-M   'P 1'
#
loop_
_entity.id
_entity.type
_entity.pdbx_description
1 polymer ?
#
loop_
_entity_poly.entity_id
_entity_poly.type
_entity_poly.pdbx_seq_one_letter_code
_entity_poly.pdbx_strand_id
1 'polypeptide(L)'
;MASTTLFILLSLNMSFISFDIYEFMCVCTGKDSWLELVGKKGEEAAIVIESENPYVKAIVLKDGTTITKDFCCDSVCVWVDDCGYVVRTPIIT
;
A
#
# COMPACT_ATOMS: atom_id res chain seq x y z
N MET A 1 -34.99 28.03 22.80
CA MET A 1 -34.65 26.60 23.03
C MET A 1 -34.53 25.95 21.68
N ALA A 2 -33.31 25.76 21.20
CA ALA A 2 -33.10 25.05 19.94
C ALA A 2 -33.55 23.59 20.14
N SER A 3 -34.41 23.13 19.24
CA SER A 3 -35.06 21.83 19.29
C SER A 3 -34.02 20.73 19.50
N THR A 4 -34.19 19.93 20.54
CA THR A 4 -33.28 18.83 20.90
C THR A 4 -33.09 17.85 19.75
N THR A 5 -34.08 17.73 18.86
CA THR A 5 -34.02 16.93 17.63
C THR A 5 -33.00 17.45 16.62
N LEU A 6 -32.79 18.78 16.52
CA LEU A 6 -31.85 19.40 15.57
C LEU A 6 -30.39 19.22 16.01
N PHE A 7 -30.14 19.24 17.32
CA PHE A 7 -28.80 18.96 17.89
C PHE A 7 -28.38 17.50 17.70
N ILE A 8 -29.30 16.55 17.88
CA ILE A 8 -29.00 15.12 17.70
C ILE A 8 -28.68 14.83 16.23
N LEU A 9 -29.44 15.40 15.28
CA LEU A 9 -29.16 15.27 13.85
C LEU A 9 -27.79 15.84 13.45
N LEU A 10 -27.39 17.00 14.00
CA LEU A 10 -26.06 17.57 13.76
C LEU A 10 -24.93 16.71 14.38
N SER A 11 -25.15 16.12 15.57
CA SER A 11 -24.18 15.23 16.22
C SER A 11 -23.99 13.88 15.51
N LEU A 12 -25.07 13.33 14.95
CA LEU A 12 -25.02 12.08 14.16
C LEU A 12 -24.43 12.33 12.76
N ASN A 13 -24.67 13.50 12.17
CA ASN A 13 -24.08 13.90 10.88
C ASN A 13 -22.55 14.14 11.00
N MET A 14 -22.07 14.77 12.08
CA MET A 14 -20.62 14.90 12.33
C MET A 14 -19.92 13.56 12.62
N SER A 15 -20.61 12.62 13.26
CA SER A 15 -20.09 11.26 13.48
C SER A 15 -20.05 10.43 12.19
N PHE A 16 -21.04 10.61 11.30
CA PHE A 16 -21.07 9.96 9.99
C PHE A 16 -20.00 10.51 9.05
N ILE A 17 -19.89 11.84 8.96
CA ILE A 17 -18.85 12.49 8.15
C ILE A 17 -17.46 12.02 8.62
N SER A 18 -17.22 11.91 9.94
CA SER A 18 -15.95 11.40 10.50
C SER A 18 -15.61 9.96 10.12
N PHE A 19 -16.60 9.10 9.90
CA PHE A 19 -16.38 7.68 9.54
C PHE A 19 -16.00 7.57 8.05
N ASP A 20 -16.60 8.40 7.21
CA ASP A 20 -16.33 8.42 5.76
C ASP A 20 -15.00 9.12 5.38
N ILE A 21 -14.42 10.01 6.21
CA ILE A 21 -13.10 10.64 5.91
C ILE A 21 -11.91 9.71 6.20
N TYR A 22 -12.14 8.59 6.90
CA TYR A 22 -11.10 7.59 7.20
C TYR A 22 -10.98 6.49 6.12
N GLU A 23 -11.86 6.48 5.12
CA GLU A 23 -11.92 5.43 4.10
C GLU A 23 -11.10 5.75 2.82
N PHE A 24 -10.56 6.97 2.71
CA PHE A 24 -9.67 7.37 1.61
C PHE A 24 -8.35 7.95 2.13
N MET A 25 -7.72 7.25 3.07
CA MET A 25 -6.33 7.55 3.43
C MET A 25 -5.50 6.31 3.19
N CYS A 26 -4.79 6.35 2.07
CA CYS A 26 -3.69 5.46 1.77
C CYS A 26 -2.54 5.73 2.78
N VAL A 27 -2.64 5.14 3.96
CA VAL A 27 -1.60 5.24 4.99
C VAL A 27 -0.63 4.10 4.79
N CYS A 28 0.59 4.42 4.39
CA CYS A 28 1.70 3.47 4.40
C CYS A 28 2.06 3.14 5.85
N THR A 29 1.88 1.88 6.24
CA THR A 29 2.34 1.35 7.54
C THR A 29 3.47 0.35 7.32
N GLY A 30 4.40 0.30 8.27
CA GLY A 30 5.52 -0.64 8.23
C GLY A 30 6.67 -0.18 7.33
N LYS A 31 7.50 -1.14 6.92
CA LYS A 31 8.65 -0.92 6.06
C LYS A 31 8.20 -0.60 4.63
N ASP A 32 8.86 0.34 3.98
CA ASP A 32 8.47 0.90 2.68
C ASP A 32 9.46 0.62 1.54
N SER A 33 10.65 0.12 1.86
CA SER A 33 11.76 -0.03 0.92
C SER A 33 12.70 -1.18 1.30
N TRP A 34 13.23 -1.88 0.30
CA TRP A 34 14.04 -3.10 0.47
C TRP A 34 15.32 -3.09 -0.38
N LEU A 35 16.27 -2.21 -0.07
CA LEU A 35 17.52 -2.08 -0.84
C LEU A 35 18.35 -3.38 -0.85
N GLU A 36 18.32 -4.13 0.24
CA GLU A 36 19.04 -5.38 0.45
C GLU A 36 18.59 -6.53 -0.46
N LEU A 37 17.41 -6.40 -1.08
CA LEU A 37 16.86 -7.42 -1.99
C LEU A 37 17.34 -7.26 -3.43
N VAL A 38 18.02 -6.15 -3.77
CA VAL A 38 18.62 -5.98 -5.09
C VAL A 38 19.65 -7.09 -5.34
N GLY A 39 19.55 -7.77 -6.48
CA GLY A 39 20.37 -8.92 -6.84
C GLY A 39 19.91 -10.26 -6.25
N LYS A 40 18.80 -10.31 -5.49
CA LYS A 40 18.16 -11.57 -5.06
C LYS A 40 17.20 -12.09 -6.12
N LYS A 41 16.76 -13.35 -5.98
CA LYS A 41 15.68 -13.89 -6.82
C LYS A 41 14.36 -13.20 -6.49
N GLY A 42 13.59 -12.84 -7.52
CA GLY A 42 12.32 -12.13 -7.36
C GLY A 42 11.33 -12.83 -6.44
N GLU A 43 11.23 -14.17 -6.54
CA GLU A 43 10.36 -14.97 -5.67
C GLU A 43 10.80 -14.93 -4.21
N GLU A 44 12.09 -15.05 -3.94
CA GLU A 44 12.65 -14.91 -2.59
C GLU A 44 12.41 -13.51 -2.04
N ALA A 45 12.61 -12.48 -2.87
CA ALA A 45 12.36 -11.09 -2.50
C ALA A 45 10.88 -10.85 -2.15
N ALA A 46 9.95 -11.42 -2.93
CA ALA A 46 8.52 -11.33 -2.66
C ALA A 46 8.15 -11.91 -1.29
N ILE A 47 8.69 -13.10 -0.96
CA ILE A 47 8.47 -13.74 0.33
C ILE A 47 8.99 -12.86 1.48
N VAL A 48 10.19 -12.29 1.34
CA VAL A 48 10.76 -11.41 2.37
C VAL A 48 9.88 -10.17 2.57
N ILE A 49 9.46 -9.51 1.49
CA ILE A 49 8.63 -8.30 1.55
C ILE A 49 7.32 -8.58 2.29
N GLU A 50 6.58 -9.61 1.90
CA GLU A 50 5.29 -9.96 2.52
C GLU A 50 5.46 -10.41 3.99
N SER A 51 6.62 -10.98 4.33
CA SER A 51 6.94 -11.36 5.72
C SER A 51 7.29 -10.16 6.60
N GLU A 52 7.99 -9.14 6.05
CA GLU A 52 8.42 -7.96 6.79
C GLU A 52 7.35 -6.87 6.85
N ASN A 53 6.49 -6.80 5.83
CA ASN A 53 5.32 -5.94 5.82
C ASN A 53 4.08 -6.75 5.37
N PRO A 54 3.26 -7.25 6.32
CA PRO A 54 2.07 -8.04 6.01
C PRO A 54 0.91 -7.21 5.44
N TYR A 55 1.05 -5.88 5.36
CA TYR A 55 0.05 -4.98 4.79
C TYR A 55 0.22 -4.79 3.28
N VAL A 56 1.32 -5.27 2.70
CA VAL A 56 1.60 -5.16 1.27
C VAL A 56 1.59 -6.52 0.58
N LYS A 57 1.31 -6.49 -0.70
CA LYS A 57 1.44 -7.63 -1.61
C LYS A 57 2.61 -7.43 -2.55
N ALA A 58 3.49 -8.42 -2.67
CA ALA A 58 4.61 -8.36 -3.59
C ALA A 58 4.19 -8.85 -4.99
N ILE A 59 4.48 -8.05 -6.02
CA ILE A 59 4.16 -8.36 -7.41
C ILE A 59 5.46 -8.44 -8.19
N VAL A 60 5.84 -9.64 -8.61
CA VAL A 60 7.05 -9.87 -9.41
C VAL A 60 6.76 -9.54 -10.87
N LEU A 61 7.48 -8.58 -11.43
CA LEU A 61 7.29 -8.07 -12.78
C LEU A 61 8.63 -7.97 -13.50
N LYS A 62 8.63 -8.29 -14.80
CA LYS A 62 9.81 -8.08 -15.64
C LYS A 62 10.07 -6.58 -15.79
N ASP A 63 11.34 -6.17 -15.74
CA ASP A 63 11.70 -4.77 -15.89
C ASP A 63 11.25 -4.22 -17.25
N GLY A 64 10.68 -3.01 -17.22
CA GLY A 64 10.05 -2.37 -18.39
C GLY A 64 8.58 -2.73 -18.63
N THR A 65 7.98 -3.62 -17.82
CA THR A 65 6.52 -3.87 -17.89
C THR A 65 5.77 -2.59 -17.53
N THR A 66 4.89 -2.13 -18.42
CA THR A 66 4.05 -0.96 -18.15
C THR A 66 2.91 -1.37 -17.22
N ILE A 67 2.79 -0.67 -16.10
CA ILE A 67 1.70 -0.86 -15.14
C ILE A 67 0.99 0.47 -14.91
N THR A 68 -0.32 0.40 -14.73
CA THR A 68 -1.07 1.51 -14.14
C THR A 68 -0.79 1.49 -12.64
N LYS A 69 -0.11 2.52 -12.14
CA LYS A 69 0.15 2.65 -10.70
C LYS A 69 -0.98 3.44 -10.06
N ASP A 70 -1.81 2.75 -9.30
CA ASP A 70 -2.61 3.39 -8.28
C ASP A 70 -1.72 3.51 -7.04
N PHE A 71 -1.52 4.73 -6.53
CA PHE A 71 -0.63 4.94 -5.39
C PHE A 71 -1.38 4.60 -4.08
N CYS A 72 -1.56 3.31 -3.85
CA CYS A 72 -2.13 2.76 -2.65
C CYS A 72 -1.08 1.85 -2.02
N CYS A 73 -0.59 2.17 -0.81
CA CYS A 73 0.41 1.48 0.02
C CYS A 73 0.11 -0.01 0.36
N ASP A 74 -0.50 -0.73 -0.57
CA ASP A 74 -0.95 -2.11 -0.52
C ASP A 74 -0.08 -3.02 -1.38
N SER A 75 0.82 -2.47 -2.19
CA SER A 75 1.56 -3.26 -3.18
C SER A 75 3.01 -2.81 -3.34
N VAL A 76 3.88 -3.79 -3.59
CA VAL A 76 5.30 -3.59 -3.86
C VAL A 76 5.63 -4.28 -5.17
N CYS A 77 6.08 -3.50 -6.15
CA CYS A 77 6.56 -4.04 -7.42
C CYS A 77 8.00 -4.53 -7.29
N VAL A 78 8.22 -5.82 -7.52
CA VAL A 78 9.54 -6.45 -7.54
C VAL A 78 9.99 -6.58 -9.00
N TRP A 79 10.83 -5.65 -9.45
CA TRP A 79 11.30 -5.58 -10.83
C TRP A 79 12.47 -6.54 -11.05
N VAL A 80 12.31 -7.48 -11.98
CA VAL A 80 13.30 -8.51 -12.28
C VAL A 80 13.82 -8.46 -13.72
N ASP A 81 15.06 -8.89 -13.92
CA ASP A 81 15.65 -9.13 -15.24
C ASP A 81 15.13 -10.43 -15.90
N ASP A 82 15.64 -10.74 -17.09
CA ASP A 82 15.36 -11.99 -17.82
C ASP A 82 15.76 -13.25 -17.05
N CYS A 83 16.68 -13.13 -16.09
CA CYS A 83 17.15 -14.22 -15.24
C CYS A 83 16.37 -14.31 -13.91
N GLY A 84 15.38 -13.43 -13.69
CA GLY A 84 14.55 -13.38 -12.49
C GLY A 84 15.24 -12.75 -11.27
N TYR A 85 16.31 -11.96 -11.46
CA TYR A 85 16.98 -11.24 -10.39
C TYR A 85 16.46 -9.81 -10.26
N VAL A 86 16.30 -9.36 -9.03
CA VAL A 86 15.82 -8.01 -8.71
C VAL A 86 16.81 -6.96 -9.18
N VAL A 87 16.39 -6.08 -10.08
CA VAL A 87 17.22 -5.03 -10.69
C VAL A 87 17.03 -3.65 -10.07
N ARG A 88 15.91 -3.42 -9.37
CA ARG A 88 15.56 -2.15 -8.73
C ARG A 88 15.18 -2.41 -7.30
N THR A 89 15.46 -1.45 -6.42
CA THR A 89 14.96 -1.48 -5.05
C THR A 89 13.43 -1.59 -5.06
N PRO A 90 12.85 -2.62 -4.44
CA PRO A 90 11.40 -2.69 -4.23
C PRO A 90 10.99 -1.57 -3.28
N ILE A 91 9.96 -0.82 -3.68
CA ILE A 91 9.39 0.30 -2.92
C ILE A 91 7.88 0.11 -2.88
N ILE A 92 7.27 0.45 -1.75
CA ILE A 92 5.83 0.51 -1.62
C ILE A 92 5.26 1.50 -2.63
N THR A 93 4.26 1.05 -3.36
CA THR A 93 3.51 1.87 -4.31
C THR A 93 2.17 2.20 -3.70
#